data_AF-A0A135WFH5-F1
#
_entry.id   AF-A0A135WFH5-F1
#
_cell.length_a   1.000
_cell.length_b   1.000
_cell.length_c   1.000
_cell.angle_alpha   90.00
_cell.angle_beta   90.00
_cell.angle_gamma   90.00
#
_symmetry.space_group_name_H-M   'P 1'
#
loop_
_entity.id
_entity.type
_entity.pdbx_description
1 polymer ?
#
loop_
_entity_poly.entity_id
_entity_poly.type
_entity_poly.pdbx_seq_one_letter_code
_entity_poly.pdbx_strand_id
1 'polypeptide(L)'
;MDGTRDESLVNPALDINETKLHNSLRQKTWDETITKDSWMVFKVMAEFVDGYEKLAKIGPCVSIFGSARLKPESKYYEMAVEIAEKITKLGFGIITGGGPGIMEAGNKGAFNAQGRSIGLNIDLPFEQHFNPYINKSYSMNFDYFFVRKVMFVKYSQGFVVMPGGFGTLDELTEAMTLIQTNKIGKFPIVLVGSEFWSGLLDWFKTTLLKEGMIAADDLELYRVVDTADEAVAHIKAFYDKYSVNVNF
;
A
#
# COMPACT_ATOMS: atom_id res chain seq x y z
N MET A 1 35.69 20.91 -30.10
CA MET A 1 35.52 20.24 -28.80
C MET A 1 34.37 19.28 -29.00
N ASP A 2 34.75 18.02 -29.22
CA ASP A 2 33.87 16.91 -29.54
C ASP A 2 33.19 16.45 -28.25
N GLY A 3 31.86 16.52 -28.21
CA GLY A 3 31.04 16.14 -27.07
C GLY A 3 30.63 14.70 -27.21
N THR A 4 31.54 13.78 -26.91
CA THR A 4 31.23 12.35 -26.79
C THR A 4 30.24 12.15 -25.65
N ARG A 5 29.02 11.70 -25.97
CA ARG A 5 28.06 11.23 -24.98
C ARG A 5 28.65 9.98 -24.32
N ASP A 6 28.73 10.00 -23.01
CA ASP A 6 29.17 8.85 -22.22
C ASP A 6 28.10 7.74 -22.29
N GLU A 7 28.38 6.72 -23.09
CA GLU A 7 27.50 5.58 -23.32
C GLU A 7 27.38 4.66 -22.07
N SER A 8 28.16 4.89 -21.01
CA SER A 8 28.10 4.11 -19.77
C SER A 8 26.86 4.40 -18.89
N LEU A 9 26.07 5.41 -19.24
CA LEU A 9 24.82 5.77 -18.55
C LEU A 9 23.55 5.15 -19.19
N VAL A 10 23.68 4.38 -20.27
CA VAL A 10 22.54 3.73 -20.91
C VAL A 10 22.18 2.46 -20.13
N ASN A 11 21.21 2.59 -19.22
CA ASN A 11 20.62 1.45 -18.52
C ASN A 11 19.69 0.69 -19.50
N PRO A 12 19.98 -0.57 -19.87
CA PRO A 12 19.20 -1.32 -20.86
C PRO A 12 17.73 -1.55 -20.46
N ALA A 13 17.38 -1.37 -19.18
CA ALA A 13 16.01 -1.46 -18.69
C ALA A 13 15.11 -0.26 -19.08
N LEU A 14 15.67 0.84 -19.62
CA LEU A 14 14.92 2.01 -20.07
C LEU A 14 14.30 1.86 -21.47
N ASP A 15 14.69 0.83 -22.22
CA ASP A 15 14.28 0.63 -23.62
C ASP A 15 12.77 0.30 -23.77
N ILE A 16 12.12 -0.12 -22.67
CA ILE A 16 10.68 -0.43 -22.64
C ILE A 16 9.82 0.86 -22.58
N ASN A 17 10.41 2.06 -22.41
CA ASN A 17 9.68 3.29 -22.16
C ASN A 17 9.45 4.18 -23.40
N GLU A 18 10.26 4.05 -24.46
CA GLU A 18 10.13 4.92 -25.63
C GLU A 18 8.81 4.71 -26.37
N THR A 19 8.32 3.48 -26.47
CA THR A 19 7.04 3.19 -27.13
C THR A 19 5.84 3.74 -26.35
N LYS A 20 5.86 3.63 -25.00
CA LYS A 20 4.80 4.24 -24.15
C LYS A 20 4.85 5.77 -24.21
N LEU A 21 6.05 6.33 -24.17
CA LEU A 21 6.28 7.77 -24.30
C LEU A 21 5.80 8.29 -25.67
N HIS A 22 6.23 7.66 -26.77
CA HIS A 22 5.85 8.02 -28.12
C HIS A 22 4.34 7.89 -28.35
N ASN A 23 3.69 6.83 -27.82
CA ASN A 23 2.25 6.67 -27.87
C ASN A 23 1.48 7.69 -27.01
N SER A 24 2.06 8.18 -25.91
CA SER A 24 1.46 9.24 -25.09
C SER A 24 1.48 10.61 -25.80
N LEU A 25 2.49 10.83 -26.65
CA LEU A 25 2.68 12.07 -27.42
C LEU A 25 1.89 12.11 -28.74
N ARG A 26 1.36 10.97 -29.20
CA ARG A 26 0.52 10.92 -30.40
C ARG A 26 -0.81 11.63 -30.15
N GLN A 27 -1.13 12.60 -31.01
CA GLN A 27 -2.45 13.22 -31.05
C GLN A 27 -3.49 12.19 -31.54
N LYS A 28 -4.42 11.83 -30.65
CA LYS A 28 -5.51 10.88 -30.96
C LYS A 28 -6.64 11.63 -31.66
N THR A 29 -7.42 10.91 -32.47
CA THR A 29 -8.61 11.50 -33.08
C THR A 29 -9.67 11.79 -32.01
N TRP A 30 -10.58 12.74 -32.30
CA TRP A 30 -11.61 13.16 -31.36
C TRP A 30 -12.56 12.00 -31.01
N ASP A 31 -12.93 11.18 -32.00
CA ASP A 31 -13.79 9.99 -31.83
C ASP A 31 -13.12 8.87 -31.02
N GLU A 32 -11.82 8.63 -31.25
CA GLU A 32 -11.02 7.69 -30.45
C GLU A 32 -10.91 8.15 -28.99
N THR A 33 -10.85 9.45 -28.76
CA THR A 33 -10.73 10.04 -27.41
C THR A 33 -12.07 9.91 -26.67
N ILE A 34 -13.18 10.36 -27.27
CA ILE A 34 -14.51 10.33 -26.62
C ILE A 34 -14.97 8.89 -26.34
N THR A 35 -14.80 7.98 -27.29
CA THR A 35 -15.26 6.59 -27.12
C THR A 35 -14.43 5.87 -26.06
N LYS A 36 -13.11 6.10 -26.04
CA LYS A 36 -12.20 5.49 -25.05
C LYS A 36 -12.41 6.06 -23.65
N ASP A 37 -12.61 7.37 -23.54
CA ASP A 37 -12.79 8.04 -22.25
C ASP A 37 -14.15 7.67 -21.63
N SER A 38 -15.21 7.58 -22.45
CA SER A 38 -16.52 7.14 -21.96
C SER A 38 -16.48 5.69 -21.47
N TRP A 39 -15.83 4.78 -22.21
CA TRP A 39 -15.66 3.39 -21.78
C TRP A 39 -14.81 3.27 -20.50
N MET A 40 -13.78 4.11 -20.37
CA MET A 40 -12.96 4.19 -19.16
C MET A 40 -13.82 4.54 -17.94
N VAL A 41 -14.73 5.53 -18.04
CA VAL A 41 -15.63 5.90 -16.94
C VAL A 41 -16.48 4.70 -16.50
N PHE A 42 -17.07 3.96 -17.44
CA PHE A 42 -17.86 2.77 -17.10
C PHE A 42 -17.02 1.68 -16.43
N LYS A 43 -15.80 1.43 -16.90
CA LYS A 43 -14.89 0.47 -16.26
C LYS A 43 -14.53 0.89 -14.83
N VAL A 44 -14.19 2.17 -14.64
CA VAL A 44 -13.87 2.73 -13.32
C VAL A 44 -15.06 2.58 -12.37
N MET A 45 -16.27 2.90 -12.82
CA MET A 45 -17.48 2.69 -12.04
C MET A 45 -17.69 1.22 -11.67
N ALA A 46 -17.48 0.31 -12.63
CA ALA A 46 -17.62 -1.13 -12.40
C ALA A 46 -16.63 -1.63 -11.34
N GLU A 47 -15.37 -1.19 -11.37
CA GLU A 47 -14.38 -1.56 -10.34
C GLU A 47 -14.73 -0.99 -8.96
N PHE A 48 -15.27 0.23 -8.89
CA PHE A 48 -15.76 0.77 -7.62
C PHE A 48 -16.90 -0.07 -7.04
N VAL A 49 -17.87 -0.46 -7.88
CA VAL A 49 -19.00 -1.29 -7.47
C VAL A 49 -18.51 -2.65 -6.98
N ASP A 50 -17.68 -3.36 -7.76
CA ASP A 50 -17.16 -4.68 -7.40
C ASP A 50 -16.33 -4.63 -6.10
N GLY A 51 -15.45 -3.63 -5.98
CA GLY A 51 -14.64 -3.42 -4.78
C GLY A 51 -15.51 -3.15 -3.55
N TYR A 52 -16.54 -2.32 -3.66
CA TYR A 52 -17.43 -2.02 -2.54
C TYR A 52 -18.29 -3.21 -2.13
N GLU A 53 -18.86 -3.95 -3.07
CA GLU A 53 -19.70 -5.11 -2.76
C GLU A 53 -18.92 -6.23 -2.07
N LYS A 54 -17.69 -6.50 -2.53
CA LYS A 54 -16.84 -7.54 -1.96
C LYS A 54 -16.27 -7.14 -0.61
N LEU A 55 -15.81 -5.90 -0.46
CA LEU A 55 -15.15 -5.45 0.77
C LEU A 55 -16.14 -5.04 1.87
N ALA A 56 -17.39 -4.72 1.55
CA ALA A 56 -18.40 -4.37 2.56
C ALA A 56 -18.64 -5.46 3.63
N LYS A 57 -18.29 -6.72 3.33
CA LYS A 57 -18.56 -7.88 4.20
C LYS A 57 -17.35 -8.36 5.02
N ILE A 58 -16.18 -7.72 4.88
CA ILE A 58 -14.91 -8.23 5.43
C ILE A 58 -14.61 -7.77 6.86
N GLY A 59 -15.44 -6.89 7.44
CA GLY A 59 -15.21 -6.34 8.79
C GLY A 59 -13.92 -5.50 8.91
N PRO A 60 -13.47 -5.20 10.13
CA PRO A 60 -12.31 -4.35 10.33
C PRO A 60 -11.05 -5.06 9.84
N CYS A 61 -10.23 -4.36 9.05
CA CYS A 61 -8.99 -4.91 8.51
C CYS A 61 -7.81 -3.95 8.73
N VAL A 62 -6.59 -4.47 8.69
CA VAL A 62 -5.35 -3.69 8.64
C VAL A 62 -4.68 -3.93 7.30
N SER A 63 -4.24 -2.85 6.65
CA SER A 63 -3.43 -2.98 5.43
C SER A 63 -1.96 -3.16 5.77
N ILE A 64 -1.31 -4.11 5.09
CA ILE A 64 0.13 -4.30 5.16
C ILE A 64 0.76 -3.97 3.81
N PHE A 65 1.70 -3.02 3.82
CA PHE A 65 2.47 -2.61 2.66
C PHE A 65 3.96 -2.92 2.86
N GLY A 66 4.67 -3.17 1.76
CA GLY A 66 6.12 -3.36 1.77
C GLY A 66 6.62 -3.87 0.43
N SER A 67 7.91 -4.22 0.41
CA SER A 67 8.60 -4.65 -0.81
C SER A 67 8.01 -5.94 -1.40
N ALA A 68 7.71 -5.93 -2.70
CA ALA A 68 7.44 -7.14 -3.50
C ALA A 68 8.70 -8.00 -3.74
N ARG A 69 9.89 -7.47 -3.42
CA ARG A 69 11.19 -8.07 -3.80
C ARG A 69 11.87 -8.83 -2.66
N LEU A 70 11.41 -8.65 -1.42
CA LEU A 70 11.99 -9.35 -0.27
C LEU A 70 11.58 -10.81 -0.29
N LYS A 71 12.54 -11.70 -0.03
CA LYS A 71 12.34 -13.15 -0.04
C LYS A 71 11.94 -13.66 1.36
N PRO A 72 11.39 -14.88 1.47
CA PRO A 72 11.01 -15.47 2.75
C PRO A 72 12.11 -15.53 3.81
N GLU A 73 13.38 -15.58 3.41
CA GLU A 73 14.54 -15.61 4.33
C GLU A 73 14.88 -14.23 4.93
N SER A 74 14.19 -13.16 4.50
CA SER A 74 14.40 -11.83 5.05
C SER A 74 13.77 -11.71 6.44
N LYS A 75 14.52 -11.12 7.40
CA LYS A 75 13.97 -10.75 8.73
C LYS A 75 12.66 -9.97 8.64
N TYR A 76 12.48 -9.14 7.61
CA TYR A 76 11.26 -8.34 7.43
C TYR A 76 10.10 -9.17 6.90
N TYR A 77 10.35 -10.24 6.15
CA TYR A 77 9.30 -11.16 5.74
C TYR A 77 8.75 -11.89 6.96
N GLU A 78 9.62 -12.48 7.80
CA GLU A 78 9.22 -13.17 9.02
C GLU A 78 8.47 -12.23 9.98
N MET A 79 8.98 -11.01 10.18
CA MET A 79 8.32 -9.97 10.97
C MET A 79 6.92 -9.63 10.43
N ALA A 80 6.74 -9.52 9.11
CA ALA A 80 5.45 -9.25 8.51
C ALA A 80 4.45 -10.41 8.71
N VAL A 81 4.92 -11.67 8.62
CA VAL A 81 4.09 -12.85 8.95
C VAL A 81 3.64 -12.78 10.41
N GLU A 82 4.55 -12.52 11.34
CA GLU A 82 4.27 -12.47 12.77
C GLU A 82 3.28 -11.34 13.12
N ILE A 83 3.49 -10.14 12.59
CA ILE A 83 2.58 -9.00 12.76
C ILE A 83 1.19 -9.35 12.25
N ALA A 84 1.09 -9.88 11.03
CA ALA A 84 -0.18 -10.24 10.43
C ALA A 84 -0.92 -11.31 11.24
N GLU A 85 -0.22 -12.33 11.72
CA GLU A 85 -0.81 -13.39 12.54
C GLU A 85 -1.35 -12.83 13.86
N LYS A 86 -0.58 -11.98 14.55
CA LYS A 86 -0.98 -11.34 15.81
C LYS A 86 -2.16 -10.39 15.63
N ILE A 87 -2.14 -9.54 14.61
CA ILE A 87 -3.26 -8.65 14.27
C ILE A 87 -4.51 -9.46 13.95
N THR A 88 -4.36 -10.56 13.22
CA THR A 88 -5.49 -11.43 12.88
C THR A 88 -6.11 -12.08 14.11
N LYS A 89 -5.28 -12.51 15.07
CA LYS A 89 -5.76 -13.03 16.37
C LYS A 89 -6.50 -11.98 17.21
N LEU A 90 -6.33 -10.68 16.95
CA LEU A 90 -7.13 -9.62 17.56
C LEU A 90 -8.51 -9.43 16.88
N GLY A 91 -8.82 -10.19 15.83
CA GLY A 91 -10.09 -10.14 15.12
C GLY A 91 -10.10 -9.26 13.86
N PHE A 92 -8.96 -8.67 13.47
CA PHE A 92 -8.84 -7.92 12.24
C PHE A 92 -8.57 -8.84 11.03
N GLY A 93 -9.07 -8.50 9.86
CA GLY A 93 -8.56 -9.04 8.60
C GLY A 93 -7.25 -8.37 8.16
N ILE A 94 -6.55 -8.97 7.20
CA ILE A 94 -5.36 -8.38 6.58
C ILE A 94 -5.63 -8.12 5.09
N ILE A 95 -5.39 -6.89 4.67
CA ILE A 95 -5.45 -6.46 3.26
C ILE A 95 -4.02 -6.21 2.78
N THR A 96 -3.65 -6.80 1.64
CA THR A 96 -2.38 -6.49 0.97
C THR A 96 -2.60 -6.24 -0.51
N GLY A 97 -1.53 -5.89 -1.22
CA GLY A 97 -1.54 -5.82 -2.68
C GLY A 97 -1.60 -7.18 -3.39
N GLY A 98 -1.53 -8.29 -2.67
CA GLY A 98 -1.70 -9.65 -3.18
C GLY A 98 -0.53 -10.23 -3.97
N GLY A 99 0.53 -9.46 -4.21
CA GLY A 99 1.76 -9.90 -4.86
C GLY A 99 2.72 -10.67 -3.94
N PRO A 100 3.97 -10.89 -4.37
CA PRO A 100 5.00 -11.59 -3.61
C PRO A 100 5.61 -10.74 -2.48
N GLY A 101 6.59 -11.30 -1.78
CA GLY A 101 7.37 -10.62 -0.76
C GLY A 101 6.56 -10.25 0.48
N ILE A 102 6.63 -8.99 0.92
CA ILE A 102 5.91 -8.56 2.13
C ILE A 102 4.40 -8.71 1.98
N MET A 103 3.86 -8.50 0.78
CA MET A 103 2.42 -8.70 0.55
C MET A 103 2.01 -10.15 0.80
N GLU A 104 2.80 -11.10 0.30
CA GLU A 104 2.62 -12.52 0.60
C GLU A 104 2.79 -12.81 2.09
N ALA A 105 3.81 -12.26 2.74
CA ALA A 105 4.05 -12.45 4.18
C ALA A 105 2.82 -12.02 5.02
N GLY A 106 2.24 -10.86 4.70
CA GLY A 106 1.03 -10.38 5.35
C GLY A 106 -0.16 -11.33 5.15
N ASN A 107 -0.39 -11.78 3.91
CA ASN A 107 -1.45 -12.75 3.63
C ASN A 107 -1.21 -14.10 4.33
N LYS A 108 0.04 -14.55 4.38
CA LYS A 108 0.46 -15.81 5.02
C LYS A 108 0.18 -15.78 6.52
N GLY A 109 0.51 -14.70 7.22
CA GLY A 109 0.22 -14.58 8.65
C GLY A 109 -1.28 -14.61 8.95
N ALA A 110 -2.10 -13.92 8.15
CA ALA A 110 -3.55 -13.96 8.28
C ALA A 110 -4.13 -15.36 7.99
N PHE A 111 -3.61 -16.02 6.96
CA PHE A 111 -4.01 -17.37 6.60
C PHE A 111 -3.67 -18.38 7.71
N ASN A 112 -2.47 -18.29 8.29
CA ASN A 112 -2.03 -19.14 9.40
C ASN A 112 -2.93 -18.98 10.64
N ALA A 113 -3.40 -17.75 10.91
CA ALA A 113 -4.35 -17.45 11.97
C ALA A 113 -5.82 -17.77 11.60
N GLN A 114 -6.07 -18.38 10.44
CA GLN A 114 -7.42 -18.71 9.94
C GLN A 114 -8.35 -17.49 9.82
N GLY A 115 -7.78 -16.31 9.63
CA GLY A 115 -8.55 -15.07 9.46
C GLY A 115 -8.82 -14.71 8.01
N ARG A 116 -9.34 -13.50 7.83
CA ARG A 116 -9.62 -12.92 6.52
C ARG A 116 -8.32 -12.40 5.91
N SER A 117 -7.90 -13.02 4.81
CA SER A 117 -6.72 -12.66 4.02
C SER A 117 -7.18 -12.16 2.65
N ILE A 118 -7.03 -10.86 2.42
CA ILE A 118 -7.53 -10.13 1.26
C ILE A 118 -6.34 -9.70 0.38
N GLY A 119 -6.50 -9.85 -0.94
CA GLY A 119 -5.53 -9.39 -1.93
C GLY A 119 -6.18 -8.45 -2.94
N LEU A 120 -5.73 -7.20 -2.94
CA LEU A 120 -6.12 -6.19 -3.92
C LEU A 120 -4.98 -6.08 -4.95
N ASN A 121 -4.99 -6.93 -5.96
CA ASN A 121 -3.95 -6.97 -6.98
C ASN A 121 -4.20 -5.93 -8.08
N ILE A 122 -3.15 -5.58 -8.81
CA ILE A 122 -3.24 -4.68 -9.96
C ILE A 122 -2.45 -5.27 -11.13
N ASP A 123 -2.97 -5.12 -12.34
CA ASP A 123 -2.34 -5.67 -13.53
C ASP A 123 -1.04 -4.94 -13.86
N LEU A 124 0.09 -5.56 -13.49
CA LEU A 124 1.44 -5.10 -13.81
C LEU A 124 2.13 -6.07 -14.79
N PRO A 125 3.15 -5.60 -15.54
CA PRO A 125 3.90 -6.48 -16.45
C PRO A 125 4.65 -7.62 -15.74
N PHE A 126 4.92 -7.51 -14.44
CA PHE A 126 5.78 -8.43 -13.68
C PHE A 126 5.13 -9.03 -12.42
N GLU A 127 3.95 -8.57 -12.00
CA GLU A 127 3.23 -9.03 -10.79
C GLU A 127 1.85 -9.58 -11.19
N GLN A 128 1.81 -10.75 -11.84
CA GLN A 128 0.57 -11.24 -12.46
C GLN A 128 -0.19 -12.31 -11.67
N HIS A 129 0.38 -12.82 -10.57
CA HIS A 129 -0.23 -13.92 -9.83
C HIS A 129 -0.42 -13.57 -8.36
N PHE A 130 -1.66 -13.79 -7.89
CA PHE A 130 -1.97 -13.78 -6.47
C PHE A 130 -1.13 -14.80 -5.73
N ASN A 131 -0.61 -14.39 -4.57
CA ASN A 131 0.02 -15.34 -3.66
C ASN A 131 -1.00 -16.37 -3.13
N PRO A 132 -0.55 -17.57 -2.72
CA PRO A 132 -1.44 -18.69 -2.40
C PRO A 132 -2.18 -18.54 -1.06
N TYR A 133 -1.92 -17.49 -0.28
CA TYR A 133 -2.44 -17.30 1.07
C TYR A 133 -3.67 -16.39 1.13
N ILE A 134 -4.17 -15.92 -0.01
CA ILE A 134 -5.39 -15.11 -0.11
C ILE A 134 -6.61 -16.03 -0.10
N ASN A 135 -7.65 -15.69 0.65
CA ASN A 135 -8.89 -16.44 0.56
C ASN A 135 -9.51 -16.22 -0.82
N LYS A 136 -9.92 -17.30 -1.50
CA LYS A 136 -10.44 -17.25 -2.88
C LYS A 136 -11.59 -16.24 -3.08
N SER A 137 -12.40 -16.01 -2.06
CA SER A 137 -13.52 -15.05 -2.07
C SER A 137 -13.10 -13.58 -1.92
N TYR A 138 -11.84 -13.29 -1.58
CA TYR A 138 -11.32 -11.94 -1.29
C TYR A 138 -10.11 -11.57 -2.18
N SER A 139 -10.07 -12.15 -3.37
CA SER A 139 -9.11 -11.82 -4.42
C SER A 139 -9.76 -10.88 -5.42
N MET A 140 -9.18 -9.68 -5.60
CA MET A 140 -9.68 -8.64 -6.49
C MET A 140 -8.54 -8.13 -7.37
N ASN A 141 -8.81 -8.00 -8.67
CA ASN A 141 -7.90 -7.38 -9.63
C ASN A 141 -8.47 -6.01 -10.02
N PHE A 142 -7.59 -5.02 -10.10
CA PHE A 142 -7.90 -3.67 -10.54
C PHE A 142 -7.10 -3.33 -11.81
N ASP A 143 -7.72 -2.65 -12.76
CA ASP A 143 -7.04 -2.02 -13.90
C ASP A 143 -6.50 -0.63 -13.49
N TYR A 144 -7.12 0.03 -12.51
CA TYR A 144 -6.86 1.43 -12.16
C TYR A 144 -6.29 1.59 -10.74
N PHE A 145 -5.07 2.15 -10.64
CA PHE A 145 -4.39 2.41 -9.37
C PHE A 145 -5.23 3.20 -8.38
N PHE A 146 -5.90 4.25 -8.83
CA PHE A 146 -6.66 5.12 -7.94
C PHE A 146 -7.90 4.43 -7.35
N VAL A 147 -8.52 3.49 -8.06
CA VAL A 147 -9.65 2.71 -7.52
C VAL A 147 -9.14 1.79 -6.41
N ARG A 148 -8.04 1.07 -6.67
CA ARG A 148 -7.37 0.22 -5.68
C ARG A 148 -6.97 0.98 -4.42
N LYS A 149 -6.38 2.17 -4.56
CA LYS A 149 -5.99 3.05 -3.44
C LYS A 149 -7.19 3.44 -2.57
N VAL A 150 -8.31 3.79 -3.19
CA VAL A 150 -9.55 4.07 -2.45
C VAL A 150 -9.99 2.85 -1.64
N MET A 151 -9.84 1.63 -2.16
CA MET A 151 -10.18 0.41 -1.42
C MET A 151 -9.27 0.19 -0.21
N PHE A 152 -7.97 0.41 -0.35
CA PHE A 152 -7.04 0.35 0.78
C PHE A 152 -7.41 1.32 1.90
N VAL A 153 -7.64 2.58 1.55
CA VAL A 153 -7.94 3.62 2.55
C VAL A 153 -9.30 3.40 3.19
N LYS A 154 -10.32 3.06 2.40
CA LYS A 154 -11.71 2.95 2.88
C LYS A 154 -11.92 1.76 3.83
N TYR A 155 -11.28 0.62 3.56
CA TYR A 155 -11.56 -0.63 4.27
C TYR A 155 -10.50 -1.00 5.32
N SER A 156 -9.51 -0.13 5.52
CA SER A 156 -8.50 -0.32 6.55
C SER A 156 -8.72 0.55 7.76
N GLN A 157 -8.47 -0.07 8.90
CA GLN A 157 -8.50 0.47 10.25
C GLN A 157 -7.07 0.76 10.73
N GLY A 158 -6.06 0.58 9.89
CA GLY A 158 -4.68 0.78 10.29
C GLY A 158 -3.76 0.35 9.17
N PHE A 159 -2.60 0.98 9.09
CA PHE A 159 -1.55 0.63 8.13
C PHE A 159 -0.33 0.12 8.90
N VAL A 160 0.21 -1.01 8.46
CA VAL A 160 1.55 -1.47 8.81
C VAL A 160 2.40 -1.35 7.55
N VAL A 161 3.46 -0.55 7.63
CA VAL A 161 4.33 -0.23 6.51
C VAL A 161 5.71 -0.82 6.80
N MET A 162 5.97 -1.96 6.17
CA MET A 162 7.25 -2.66 6.21
C MET A 162 8.22 -2.01 5.20
N PRO A 163 9.53 -2.31 5.29
CA PRO A 163 10.50 -1.83 4.31
C PRO A 163 10.11 -2.14 2.87
N GLY A 164 10.17 -1.11 2.03
CA GLY A 164 9.55 -1.11 0.71
C GLY A 164 10.13 -0.08 -0.25
N GLY A 165 9.68 -0.14 -1.50
CA GLY A 165 10.09 0.78 -2.56
C GLY A 165 9.06 1.88 -2.81
N PHE A 166 9.01 2.40 -4.05
CA PHE A 166 8.12 3.50 -4.41
C PHE A 166 6.64 3.19 -4.21
N GLY A 167 6.16 1.99 -4.52
CA GLY A 167 4.76 1.64 -4.28
C GLY A 167 4.39 1.68 -2.77
N THR A 168 5.32 1.30 -1.90
CA THR A 168 5.12 1.39 -0.44
C THR A 168 5.11 2.84 0.03
N LEU A 169 6.01 3.66 -0.52
CA LEU A 169 6.08 5.09 -0.19
C LEU A 169 4.87 5.87 -0.70
N ASP A 170 4.33 5.48 -1.86
CA ASP A 170 3.13 6.05 -2.45
C ASP A 170 1.92 5.87 -1.51
N GLU A 171 1.66 4.64 -1.05
CA GLU A 171 0.57 4.34 -0.11
C GLU A 171 0.77 5.02 1.27
N LEU A 172 2.02 5.09 1.76
CA LEU A 172 2.34 5.77 3.01
C LEU A 172 2.05 7.28 2.92
N THR A 173 2.59 7.95 1.89
CA THR A 173 2.47 9.41 1.77
C THR A 173 1.05 9.83 1.41
N GLU A 174 0.30 9.00 0.66
CA GLU A 174 -1.12 9.21 0.42
C GLU A 174 -1.93 9.15 1.72
N ALA A 175 -1.76 8.12 2.55
CA ALA A 175 -2.46 8.03 3.83
C ALA A 175 -2.13 9.20 4.76
N MET A 176 -0.85 9.57 4.87
CA MET A 176 -0.43 10.74 5.66
C MET A 176 -1.12 12.02 5.17
N THR A 177 -1.13 12.25 3.86
CA THR A 177 -1.76 13.44 3.25
C THR A 177 -3.27 13.46 3.50
N LEU A 178 -3.94 12.32 3.35
CA LEU A 178 -5.40 12.23 3.56
C LEU A 178 -5.79 12.47 5.03
N ILE A 179 -5.00 12.00 5.99
CA ILE A 179 -5.22 12.27 7.42
C ILE A 179 -4.91 13.73 7.74
N GLN A 180 -3.75 14.24 7.31
CA GLN A 180 -3.34 15.64 7.51
C GLN A 180 -4.41 16.62 7.01
N THR A 181 -5.00 16.35 5.84
CA THR A 181 -6.03 17.19 5.23
C THR A 181 -7.45 16.91 5.72
N ASN A 182 -7.62 16.05 6.73
CA ASN A 182 -8.91 15.63 7.28
C ASN A 182 -9.89 15.08 6.22
N LYS A 183 -9.38 14.51 5.13
CA LYS A 183 -10.21 13.83 4.12
C LYS A 183 -10.66 12.46 4.60
N ILE A 184 -9.93 11.88 5.54
CA ILE A 184 -10.30 10.65 6.25
C ILE A 184 -10.07 10.82 7.75
N GLY A 185 -10.70 9.98 8.56
CA GLY A 185 -10.44 9.90 9.99
C GLY A 185 -9.05 9.37 10.29
N LYS A 186 -8.47 9.78 11.42
CA LYS A 186 -7.18 9.26 11.88
C LYS A 186 -7.27 7.76 12.17
N PHE A 187 -6.30 7.00 11.70
CA PHE A 187 -6.07 5.60 12.05
C PHE A 187 -4.56 5.39 12.30
N PRO A 188 -4.13 4.32 13.00
CA PRO A 188 -2.73 4.09 13.31
C PRO A 188 -1.92 3.73 12.05
N ILE A 189 -0.86 4.49 11.78
CA ILE A 189 0.16 4.17 10.78
C ILE A 189 1.42 3.72 11.51
N VAL A 190 1.84 2.48 11.29
CA VAL A 190 3.03 1.87 11.92
C VAL A 190 4.11 1.65 10.87
N LEU A 191 5.28 2.25 11.07
CA LEU A 191 6.47 2.03 10.26
C LEU A 191 7.37 1.01 10.96
N VAL A 192 7.66 -0.11 10.31
CA VAL A 192 8.46 -1.21 10.89
C VAL A 192 9.90 -1.14 10.38
N GLY A 193 10.87 -1.21 11.30
CA GLY A 193 12.30 -1.17 11.01
C GLY A 193 12.86 0.25 11.05
N SER A 194 13.20 0.72 12.25
CA SER A 194 13.72 2.08 12.50
C SER A 194 14.96 2.39 11.69
N GLU A 195 15.89 1.43 11.56
CA GLU A 195 17.10 1.55 10.76
C GLU A 195 16.76 1.89 9.30
N PHE A 196 15.77 1.21 8.70
CA PHE A 196 15.37 1.42 7.32
C PHE A 196 14.72 2.79 7.09
N TRP A 197 13.83 3.21 8.00
CA TRP A 197 13.07 4.45 7.84
C TRP A 197 13.83 5.71 8.28
N SER A 198 14.88 5.56 9.10
CA SER A 198 15.62 6.67 9.73
C SER A 198 15.97 7.81 8.77
N GLY A 199 16.60 7.51 7.63
CA GLY A 199 17.03 8.53 6.67
C GLY A 199 15.88 9.35 6.08
N LEU A 200 14.72 8.72 5.79
CA LEU A 200 13.55 9.43 5.27
C LEU A 200 12.91 10.30 6.35
N LEU A 201 12.76 9.77 7.56
CA LEU A 201 12.14 10.48 8.68
C LEU A 201 13.01 11.63 9.18
N ASP A 202 14.32 11.49 9.11
CA ASP A 202 15.26 12.57 9.39
C ASP A 202 15.16 13.66 8.32
N TRP A 203 14.96 13.31 7.04
CA TRP A 203 14.68 14.30 6.00
C TRP A 203 13.35 15.04 6.24
N PHE A 204 12.28 14.36 6.67
CA PHE A 204 11.02 15.02 7.07
C PHE A 204 11.26 16.07 8.16
N LYS A 205 12.08 15.76 9.16
CA LYS A 205 12.38 16.70 10.26
C LYS A 205 13.30 17.83 9.84
N THR A 206 14.41 17.50 9.18
CA THR A 206 15.51 18.44 8.91
C THR A 206 15.26 19.31 7.69
N THR A 207 14.35 18.89 6.81
CA THR A 207 13.99 19.62 5.59
C THR A 207 12.53 20.03 5.60
N LEU A 208 11.57 19.10 5.56
CA LEU A 208 10.14 19.48 5.41
C LEU A 208 9.66 20.36 6.57
N LEU A 209 9.89 19.92 7.82
CA LEU A 209 9.48 20.68 9.00
C LEU A 209 10.27 22.00 9.13
N LYS A 210 11.59 21.94 8.93
CA LYS A 210 12.47 23.12 9.03
C LYS A 210 12.09 24.22 8.04
N GLU A 211 11.75 23.85 6.81
CA GLU A 211 11.35 24.78 5.74
C GLU A 211 9.85 25.14 5.79
N GLY A 212 9.10 24.64 6.78
CA GLY A 212 7.68 24.97 6.97
C GLY A 212 6.72 24.30 5.99
N MET A 213 7.13 23.18 5.37
CA MET A 213 6.29 22.41 4.43
C MET A 213 5.29 21.50 5.13
N ILE A 214 5.53 21.17 6.41
CA ILE A 214 4.64 20.41 7.29
C ILE A 214 4.64 21.03 8.69
N ALA A 215 3.60 20.76 9.48
CA ALA A 215 3.52 21.12 10.89
C ALA A 215 4.25 20.09 11.77
N ALA A 216 4.61 20.48 13.01
CA ALA A 216 5.24 19.56 13.95
C ALA A 216 4.35 18.34 14.27
N ASP A 217 3.04 18.57 14.40
CA ASP A 217 2.03 17.55 14.69
C ASP A 217 1.89 16.51 13.56
N ASP A 218 2.31 16.84 12.32
CA ASP A 218 2.28 15.89 11.20
C ASP A 218 3.28 14.74 11.41
N LEU A 219 4.32 14.95 12.22
CA LEU A 219 5.26 13.89 12.61
C LEU A 219 4.63 12.90 13.62
N GLU A 220 3.46 13.21 14.19
CA GLU A 220 2.69 12.33 15.06
C GLU A 220 1.65 11.49 14.30
N LEU A 221 1.65 11.54 12.97
CA LEU A 221 0.78 10.72 12.12
C LEU A 221 1.19 9.25 12.09
N TYR A 222 2.45 8.94 12.36
CA TYR A 222 3.00 7.59 12.31
C TYR A 222 3.78 7.23 13.57
N ARG A 223 3.93 5.92 13.82
CA ARG A 223 4.75 5.37 14.89
C ARG A 223 5.80 4.42 14.30
N VAL A 224 7.06 4.61 14.66
CA VAL A 224 8.16 3.70 14.29
C VAL A 224 8.32 2.64 15.36
N VAL A 225 8.49 1.38 14.94
CA VAL A 225 8.65 0.20 15.80
C VAL A 225 9.66 -0.77 15.20
N ASP A 226 10.23 -1.65 16.02
CA ASP A 226 11.23 -2.64 15.58
C ASP A 226 10.80 -4.09 15.84
N THR A 227 9.67 -4.29 16.52
CA THR A 227 9.14 -5.62 16.85
C THR A 227 7.67 -5.78 16.48
N ALA A 228 7.26 -7.03 16.27
CA ALA A 228 5.86 -7.33 15.99
C ALA A 228 4.94 -6.97 17.16
N ASP A 229 5.41 -7.19 18.40
CA ASP A 229 4.65 -6.85 19.61
C ASP A 229 4.38 -5.35 19.72
N GLU A 230 5.38 -4.51 19.44
CA GLU A 230 5.19 -3.06 19.43
C GLU A 230 4.20 -2.60 18.36
N ALA A 231 4.28 -3.18 17.15
CA ALA A 231 3.35 -2.87 16.07
C ALA A 231 1.90 -3.18 16.46
N VAL A 232 1.68 -4.39 16.97
CA VAL A 232 0.36 -4.88 17.39
C VAL A 232 -0.16 -4.09 18.59
N ALA A 233 0.71 -3.81 19.57
CA ALA A 233 0.35 -3.02 20.75
C ALA A 233 -0.07 -1.59 20.37
N HIS A 234 0.58 -0.96 19.39
CA HIS A 234 0.19 0.37 18.94
C HIS A 234 -1.21 0.38 18.30
N ILE A 235 -1.51 -0.57 17.42
CA ILE A 235 -2.83 -0.71 16.79
C ILE A 235 -3.89 -0.99 17.87
N LYS A 236 -3.61 -1.94 18.77
CA LYS A 236 -4.53 -2.27 19.86
C LYS A 236 -4.80 -1.07 20.76
N ALA A 237 -3.77 -0.35 21.19
CA ALA A 237 -3.91 0.81 22.07
C ALA A 237 -4.69 1.95 21.41
N PHE A 238 -4.52 2.16 20.10
CA PHE A 238 -5.33 3.12 19.34
C PHE A 238 -6.82 2.76 19.46
N TYR A 239 -7.16 1.50 19.17
CA TYR A 239 -8.56 1.07 19.25
C TYR A 239 -9.06 1.04 20.69
N ASP A 240 -8.36 0.50 21.68
CA ASP A 240 -8.80 0.53 23.08
C ASP A 240 -9.16 1.96 23.57
N LYS A 241 -8.41 2.98 23.12
CA LYS A 241 -8.65 4.38 23.44
C LYS A 241 -9.92 4.95 22.81
N TYR A 242 -10.21 4.60 21.56
CA TYR A 242 -11.34 5.15 20.80
C TYR A 242 -12.57 4.22 20.76
N SER A 243 -12.39 2.96 21.17
CA SER A 243 -13.35 1.86 21.15
C SER A 243 -14.03 1.62 22.49
N VAL A 244 -14.31 2.68 23.27
CA VAL A 244 -15.20 2.58 24.44
C VAL A 244 -16.61 2.07 24.06
N ASN A 245 -16.90 1.81 22.77
CA ASN A 245 -17.99 0.93 22.33
C ASN A 245 -17.61 0.12 21.06
N VAL A 246 -16.97 -1.04 21.19
CA VAL A 246 -17.20 -2.15 20.24
C VAL A 246 -17.55 -3.39 21.05
N ASN A 247 -18.85 -3.67 21.14
CA ASN A 247 -19.31 -5.01 21.46
C ASN A 247 -18.99 -5.88 20.24
N PHE A 248 -18.10 -6.85 20.44
CA PHE A 248 -17.95 -8.00 19.56
C PHE A 248 -19.28 -8.76 19.43
#